data_AF-A0A1Y3GAV0-F1
#
_entry.id   AF-A0A1Y3GAV0-F1
#
_cell.length_a   1.000
_cell.length_b   1.000
_cell.length_c   1.000
_cell.angle_alpha   90.00
_cell.angle_beta   90.00
_cell.angle_gamma   90.00
#
_symmetry.space_group_name_H-M   'P 1'
#
loop_
_entity.id
_entity.type
_entity.pdbx_description
1 polymer ?
#
loop_
_entity_poly.entity_id
_entity_poly.type
_entity_poly.pdbx_seq_one_letter_code
_entity_poly.pdbx_strand_id
1 'polypeptide(L)'
;MLSDRTELRIKDRAEEYRDVPAKYGPDIDLSKFQLPKHKRKNEYSIENVKKEFGNDLSSVGIDLDQTSGSYVQVDGDIVYQKMYDDIEVLSIDQALKKHDLTDYYWNAVKINDKYSARVEKEMTGGYFIRVPKGVKKEVPTQTCLLQEDEKATQNVHNIIIVEEGAELHVITGCSKTKGTKEGLHLGVSEFYLEKDAKLTFTMIHNWGENHHVRPRTAVKLKDNATFINNYVLVSPVKSIQSYPTAYCNGKNSKASFQTVVYAKENSNMDLGSQTVLRGKGSKSDMISRSISRDKSNVTVRGRLVGEEEDIQGHLECKGIILSDQSNLLTIPELEAKKSNLDLSHEAAVGKIKEEQLNYLMSRGLTEEEAVSLIIKGFMTIDIKGLPPDLTKKVEKMIDMTVEKAI
;
A
#
# COMPACT_ATOMS: atom_id res chain seq x y z
N MET A 1 -24.32 -8.55 -6.58
CA MET A 1 -25.13 -7.33 -6.57
C MET A 1 -25.17 -6.76 -5.17
N LEU A 2 -25.33 -5.45 -5.03
CA LEU A 2 -25.52 -4.79 -3.73
C LEU A 2 -27.01 -4.68 -3.41
N SER A 3 -27.39 -4.58 -2.15
CA SER A 3 -28.76 -4.21 -1.78
C SER A 3 -29.05 -2.73 -2.09
N ASP A 4 -30.29 -2.41 -2.49
CA ASP A 4 -30.74 -1.04 -2.82
C ASP A 4 -30.45 -0.04 -1.70
N ARG A 5 -30.65 -0.46 -0.44
CA ARG A 5 -30.39 0.38 0.73
C ARG A 5 -28.91 0.70 0.89
N THR A 6 -28.04 -0.28 0.64
CA THR A 6 -26.59 -0.09 0.72
C THR A 6 -26.11 0.82 -0.40
N GLU A 7 -26.61 0.63 -1.62
CA GLU A 7 -26.26 1.47 -2.77
C GLU A 7 -26.68 2.93 -2.55
N LEU A 8 -27.91 3.18 -2.10
CA LEU A 8 -28.39 4.53 -1.81
C LEU A 8 -27.54 5.22 -0.73
N ARG A 9 -27.24 4.52 0.37
CA ARG A 9 -26.37 5.03 1.44
C ARG A 9 -24.98 5.41 0.94
N ILE A 10 -24.40 4.62 0.04
CA ILE A 10 -23.08 4.87 -0.52
C ILE A 10 -23.11 6.13 -1.41
N LYS A 11 -24.12 6.23 -2.30
CA LYS A 11 -24.31 7.41 -3.16
C LYS A 11 -24.52 8.69 -2.36
N ASP A 12 -25.36 8.65 -1.32
CA ASP A 12 -25.62 9.80 -0.46
C ASP A 12 -24.34 10.27 0.25
N ARG A 13 -23.53 9.34 0.77
CA ARG A 13 -22.22 9.69 1.37
C ARG A 13 -21.24 10.24 0.35
N ALA A 14 -21.20 9.68 -0.87
CA ALA A 14 -20.34 10.19 -1.93
C ALA A 14 -20.73 11.62 -2.32
N GLU A 15 -22.02 11.96 -2.27
CA GLU A 15 -22.48 13.33 -2.48
C GLU A 15 -22.13 14.23 -1.29
N GLU A 16 -22.34 13.78 -0.05
CA GLU A 16 -22.02 14.54 1.18
C GLU A 16 -20.54 14.96 1.24
N TYR A 17 -19.63 14.05 0.88
CA TYR A 17 -18.19 14.25 1.01
C TYR A 17 -17.50 14.74 -0.27
N ARG A 18 -18.25 15.07 -1.33
CA ARG A 18 -17.70 15.41 -2.66
C ARG A 18 -16.66 16.54 -2.66
N ASP A 19 -16.82 17.51 -1.75
CA ASP A 19 -15.97 18.71 -1.66
C ASP A 19 -15.22 18.80 -0.32
N VAL A 20 -15.31 17.75 0.51
CA VAL A 20 -14.66 17.73 1.82
C VAL A 20 -13.18 17.34 1.65
N PRO A 21 -12.22 18.20 2.02
CA PRO A 21 -10.80 17.87 1.91
C PRO A 21 -10.43 16.73 2.87
N ALA A 22 -9.39 15.97 2.52
CA ALA A 22 -8.85 15.00 3.48
C ALA A 22 -8.23 15.74 4.68
N LYS A 23 -8.26 15.07 5.84
CA LYS A 23 -7.71 15.60 7.09
C LYS A 23 -6.21 15.93 7.00
N TYR A 24 -5.46 15.19 6.18
CA TYR A 24 -4.01 15.26 6.09
C TYR A 24 -3.54 15.41 4.65
N GLY A 25 -2.25 15.72 4.48
CA GLY A 25 -1.62 15.95 3.19
C GLY A 25 -2.14 17.20 2.46
N PRO A 26 -1.53 17.55 1.32
CA PRO A 26 -1.97 18.68 0.53
C PRO A 26 -3.33 18.40 -0.12
N ASP A 27 -4.20 19.41 -0.13
CA ASP A 27 -5.49 19.33 -0.80
C ASP A 27 -5.31 19.50 -2.31
N ILE A 28 -5.84 18.55 -3.10
CA ILE A 28 -5.63 18.51 -4.56
C ILE A 28 -6.87 19.02 -5.27
N ASP A 29 -6.67 19.93 -6.23
CA ASP A 29 -7.72 20.37 -7.15
C ASP A 29 -8.03 19.25 -8.14
N LEU A 30 -9.15 18.56 -7.91
CA LEU A 30 -9.60 17.41 -8.69
C LEU A 30 -10.00 17.81 -10.13
N SER A 31 -10.36 19.06 -10.38
CA SER A 31 -10.80 19.54 -11.70
C SER A 31 -9.69 19.51 -12.76
N LYS A 32 -8.42 19.49 -12.32
CA LYS A 32 -7.24 19.40 -13.19
C LYS A 32 -7.05 18.01 -13.81
N PHE A 33 -7.70 17.00 -13.26
CA PHE A 33 -7.54 15.60 -13.67
C PHE A 33 -8.83 15.08 -14.29
N GLN A 34 -8.76 14.69 -15.56
CA GLN A 34 -9.90 14.17 -16.32
C GLN A 34 -9.94 12.64 -16.26
N LEU A 35 -11.08 12.04 -16.55
CA LEU A 35 -11.11 10.60 -16.75
C LEU A 35 -10.27 10.22 -17.97
N PRO A 36 -9.62 9.05 -17.96
CA PRO A 36 -8.84 8.56 -19.09
C PRO A 36 -9.67 8.52 -20.37
N LYS A 37 -9.07 8.98 -21.47
CA LYS A 37 -9.68 9.04 -22.80
C LYS A 37 -9.21 7.88 -23.66
N HIS A 38 -7.98 7.42 -23.45
CA HIS A 38 -7.46 6.30 -24.19
C HIS A 38 -8.27 5.04 -23.86
N LYS A 39 -8.58 4.27 -24.90
CA LYS A 39 -9.29 3.00 -24.79
C LYS A 39 -8.44 1.91 -25.39
N ARG A 40 -7.99 1.00 -24.54
CA ARG A 40 -7.20 -0.16 -24.91
C ARG A 40 -8.12 -1.34 -25.21
N LYS A 41 -7.62 -2.28 -26.02
CA LYS A 41 -8.33 -3.54 -26.22
C LYS A 41 -8.25 -4.31 -24.90
N ASN A 42 -9.41 -4.77 -24.41
CA ASN A 42 -9.45 -5.66 -23.26
C ASN A 42 -8.74 -6.96 -23.63
N GLU A 43 -7.91 -7.46 -22.71
CA GLU A 43 -7.23 -8.77 -22.79
C GLU A 43 -6.11 -8.89 -23.85
N TYR A 44 -4.93 -8.42 -23.50
CA TYR A 44 -3.69 -8.73 -24.21
C TYR A 44 -3.18 -10.13 -23.83
N SER A 45 -2.44 -10.76 -24.74
CA SER A 45 -1.60 -11.91 -24.36
C SER A 45 -0.51 -11.46 -23.38
N ILE A 46 -0.05 -12.38 -22.53
CA ILE A 46 1.05 -12.11 -21.58
C ILE A 46 2.30 -11.59 -22.30
N GLU A 47 2.60 -12.11 -23.49
CA GLU A 47 3.73 -11.68 -24.32
C GLU A 47 3.59 -10.22 -24.76
N ASN A 48 2.38 -9.80 -25.16
CA ASN A 48 2.14 -8.42 -25.56
C ASN A 48 2.24 -7.46 -24.37
N VAL A 49 1.69 -7.84 -23.20
CA VAL A 49 1.82 -7.05 -21.98
C VAL A 49 3.28 -6.88 -21.58
N LYS A 50 4.07 -7.95 -21.61
CA LYS A 50 5.51 -7.87 -21.31
C LYS A 50 6.27 -7.04 -22.33
N LYS A 51 5.92 -7.14 -23.62
CA LYS A 51 6.55 -6.35 -24.68
C LYS A 51 6.27 -4.86 -24.50
N GLU A 52 5.06 -4.50 -24.12
CA GLU A 52 4.64 -3.09 -24.02
C GLU A 52 5.02 -2.47 -22.68
N PHE A 53 4.81 -3.19 -21.56
CA PHE A 53 4.94 -2.65 -20.20
C PHE A 53 6.02 -3.34 -19.36
N GLY A 54 6.84 -4.24 -19.92
CA GLY A 54 7.79 -5.05 -19.13
C GLY A 54 8.76 -4.23 -18.27
N ASN A 55 9.19 -3.06 -18.75
CA ASN A 55 10.02 -2.15 -17.96
C ASN A 55 9.25 -1.52 -16.79
N ASP A 56 8.00 -1.09 -17.03
CA ASP A 56 7.16 -0.50 -16.01
C ASP A 56 6.82 -1.56 -14.94
N LEU A 57 6.42 -2.77 -15.35
CA LEU A 57 6.14 -3.91 -14.46
C LEU A 57 7.35 -4.28 -13.60
N SER A 58 8.52 -4.48 -14.20
CA SER A 58 9.74 -4.86 -13.48
C SER A 58 10.25 -3.77 -12.54
N SER A 59 9.92 -2.50 -12.80
CA SER A 59 10.29 -1.39 -11.91
C SER A 59 9.57 -1.43 -10.56
N VAL A 60 8.41 -2.08 -10.52
CA VAL A 60 7.57 -2.27 -9.32
C VAL A 60 7.49 -3.74 -8.90
N GLY A 61 8.45 -4.55 -9.33
CA GLY A 61 8.60 -5.94 -8.89
C GLY A 61 7.57 -6.92 -9.45
N ILE A 62 6.88 -6.57 -10.53
CA ILE A 62 5.89 -7.45 -11.16
C ILE A 62 6.56 -8.33 -12.21
N ASP A 63 6.40 -9.64 -12.03
CA ASP A 63 6.84 -10.71 -12.93
C ASP A 63 5.70 -11.73 -13.10
N LEU A 64 5.07 -11.70 -14.28
CA LEU A 64 3.87 -12.46 -14.59
C LEU A 64 4.12 -13.96 -14.86
N ASP A 65 5.36 -14.46 -14.82
CA ASP A 65 5.68 -15.87 -15.12
C ASP A 65 5.35 -16.85 -14.00
N GLN A 66 5.55 -16.46 -12.73
CA GLN A 66 5.35 -17.32 -11.57
C GLN A 66 4.35 -16.68 -10.60
N THR A 67 3.07 -16.78 -10.94
CA THR A 67 1.98 -16.15 -10.19
C THR A 67 0.87 -17.14 -9.86
N SER A 68 0.21 -16.96 -8.72
CA SER A 68 -1.04 -17.68 -8.38
C SER A 68 -2.30 -16.95 -8.82
N GLY A 69 -2.12 -15.81 -9.48
CA GLY A 69 -3.15 -14.94 -10.00
C GLY A 69 -2.49 -13.69 -10.59
N SER A 70 -3.04 -13.13 -11.64
CA SER A 70 -2.50 -11.92 -12.27
C SER A 70 -3.61 -10.95 -12.64
N TYR A 71 -3.42 -9.67 -12.36
CA TYR A 71 -4.28 -8.57 -12.80
C TYR A 71 -3.43 -7.38 -13.22
N VAL A 72 -3.60 -6.87 -14.43
CA VAL A 72 -2.92 -5.66 -14.91
C VAL A 72 -3.96 -4.74 -15.52
N GLN A 73 -4.02 -3.51 -15.03
CA GLN A 73 -4.89 -2.46 -15.50
C GLN A 73 -4.04 -1.26 -15.93
N VAL A 74 -4.36 -0.68 -17.08
CA VAL A 74 -3.78 0.58 -17.55
C VAL A 74 -4.91 1.60 -17.57
N ASP A 75 -4.75 2.67 -16.79
CA ASP A 75 -5.78 3.68 -16.57
C ASP A 75 -7.10 3.06 -16.11
N GLY A 76 -8.08 2.93 -17.01
CA GLY A 76 -9.37 2.28 -16.74
C GLY A 76 -9.62 0.96 -17.48
N ASP A 77 -8.64 0.45 -18.22
CA ASP A 77 -8.80 -0.75 -19.05
C ASP A 77 -7.99 -1.92 -18.51
N ILE A 78 -8.61 -3.10 -18.47
CA ILE A 78 -8.00 -4.33 -17.98
C ILE A 78 -7.22 -4.96 -19.15
N VAL A 79 -5.90 -4.84 -19.10
CA VAL A 79 -5.02 -5.32 -20.16
C VAL A 79 -4.62 -6.77 -19.96
N TYR A 80 -4.62 -7.29 -18.73
CA TYR A 80 -4.36 -8.69 -18.46
C TYR A 80 -5.06 -9.14 -17.19
N GLN A 81 -5.71 -10.29 -17.25
CA GLN A 81 -6.33 -10.91 -16.09
C GLN A 81 -6.22 -12.41 -16.24
N LYS A 82 -5.71 -13.08 -15.20
CA LYS A 82 -5.60 -14.53 -15.20
C LYS A 82 -5.78 -15.09 -13.80
N MET A 83 -6.68 -16.05 -13.70
CA MET A 83 -6.84 -16.88 -12.51
C MET A 83 -5.93 -18.09 -12.63
N TYR A 84 -5.31 -18.49 -11.53
CA TYR A 84 -4.63 -19.78 -11.41
C TYR A 84 -5.21 -20.52 -10.20
N ASP A 85 -5.35 -21.84 -10.35
CA ASP A 85 -5.90 -22.73 -9.33
C ASP A 85 -7.29 -22.26 -8.83
N ASP A 86 -7.51 -22.28 -7.51
CA ASP A 86 -8.78 -21.96 -6.85
C ASP A 86 -8.90 -20.47 -6.45
N ILE A 87 -7.94 -19.61 -6.85
CA ILE A 87 -7.98 -18.18 -6.51
C ILE A 87 -8.78 -17.43 -7.57
N GLU A 88 -9.88 -16.82 -7.13
CA GLU A 88 -10.69 -15.99 -7.99
C GLU A 88 -10.06 -14.60 -8.11
N VAL A 89 -9.73 -14.20 -9.35
CA VAL A 89 -9.20 -12.87 -9.70
C VAL A 89 -10.10 -12.26 -10.76
N LEU A 90 -10.89 -11.27 -10.35
CA LEU A 90 -11.86 -10.57 -11.17
C LEU A 90 -11.55 -9.07 -11.22
N SER A 91 -12.11 -8.36 -12.19
CA SER A 91 -12.34 -6.94 -11.99
C SER A 91 -13.45 -6.71 -10.97
N ILE A 92 -13.44 -5.55 -10.33
CA ILE A 92 -14.47 -5.18 -9.36
C ILE A 92 -15.87 -5.15 -10.01
N ASP A 93 -15.98 -4.71 -11.27
CA ASP A 93 -17.23 -4.73 -12.03
C ASP A 93 -17.77 -6.15 -12.27
N GLN A 94 -16.87 -7.09 -12.59
CA GLN A 94 -17.23 -8.50 -12.76
C GLN A 94 -17.69 -9.08 -11.41
N ALA A 95 -17.00 -8.77 -10.32
CA ALA A 95 -17.33 -9.25 -8.98
C ALA A 95 -18.68 -8.71 -8.48
N LEU A 96 -18.98 -7.42 -8.70
CA LEU A 96 -20.25 -6.80 -8.33
C LEU A 96 -21.46 -7.43 -9.05
N LYS A 97 -21.25 -7.90 -10.30
CA LYS A 97 -22.27 -8.63 -11.06
C LYS A 97 -22.42 -10.08 -10.57
N LYS A 98 -21.30 -10.74 -10.24
CA LYS A 98 -21.25 -12.17 -9.92
C LYS A 98 -21.61 -12.49 -8.46
N HIS A 99 -21.19 -11.66 -7.52
CA HIS A 99 -21.25 -11.92 -6.08
C HIS A 99 -22.08 -10.89 -5.33
N ASP A 100 -22.74 -11.29 -4.25
CA ASP A 100 -23.27 -10.35 -3.27
C ASP A 100 -22.12 -9.81 -2.41
N LEU A 101 -21.83 -8.52 -2.59
CA LEU A 101 -20.75 -7.82 -1.88
C LEU A 101 -21.30 -6.79 -0.90
N THR A 102 -22.58 -6.89 -0.52
CA THR A 102 -23.25 -5.92 0.36
C THR A 102 -22.51 -5.69 1.68
N ASP A 103 -21.90 -6.74 2.24
CA ASP A 103 -21.14 -6.67 3.49
C ASP A 103 -19.66 -6.26 3.31
N TYR A 104 -19.19 -6.12 2.06
CA TYR A 104 -17.78 -5.92 1.71
C TYR A 104 -17.51 -4.60 0.98
N TYR A 105 -18.46 -4.06 0.22
CA TYR A 105 -18.26 -2.85 -0.60
C TYR A 105 -18.55 -1.58 0.21
N TRP A 106 -17.56 -0.69 0.35
CA TRP A 106 -17.56 0.51 1.20
C TRP A 106 -17.94 0.22 2.66
N ASN A 107 -17.28 -0.78 3.24
CA ASN A 107 -17.58 -1.30 4.58
C ASN A 107 -16.40 -1.22 5.55
N ALA A 108 -15.18 -1.51 5.10
CA ALA A 108 -13.94 -1.29 5.85
C ALA A 108 -13.43 0.15 5.68
N VAL A 109 -13.43 0.67 4.45
CA VAL A 109 -13.13 2.07 4.16
C VAL A 109 -14.43 2.87 4.22
N LYS A 110 -14.39 4.04 4.86
CA LYS A 110 -15.51 4.99 4.87
C LYS A 110 -15.28 6.05 3.80
N ILE A 111 -16.34 6.40 3.08
CA ILE A 111 -16.39 7.65 2.31
C ILE A 111 -16.44 8.80 3.30
N ASN A 112 -15.36 9.56 3.40
CA ASN A 112 -15.20 10.66 4.34
C ASN A 112 -14.33 11.82 3.83
N ASP A 113 -13.98 11.80 2.54
CA ASP A 113 -13.29 12.89 1.86
C ASP A 113 -13.62 12.87 0.36
N LYS A 114 -13.23 13.93 -0.34
CA LYS A 114 -13.47 14.09 -1.77
C LYS A 114 -12.77 13.04 -2.64
N TYR A 115 -11.70 12.42 -2.14
CA TYR A 115 -10.96 11.39 -2.88
C TYR A 115 -11.74 10.07 -2.91
N SER A 116 -12.18 9.59 -1.75
CA SER A 116 -13.06 8.43 -1.62
C SER A 116 -14.41 8.65 -2.31
N ALA A 117 -15.00 9.84 -2.17
CA ALA A 117 -16.21 10.22 -2.89
C ALA A 117 -16.03 10.14 -4.42
N ARG A 118 -14.91 10.63 -4.95
CA ARG A 118 -14.63 10.56 -6.39
C ARG A 118 -14.43 9.13 -6.88
N VAL A 119 -13.78 8.27 -6.09
CA VAL A 119 -13.64 6.84 -6.45
C VAL A 119 -14.99 6.19 -6.66
N GLU A 120 -15.96 6.43 -5.77
CA GLU A 120 -17.32 5.89 -5.94
C GLU A 120 -18.03 6.47 -7.17
N LYS A 121 -17.95 7.79 -7.38
CA LYS A 121 -18.71 8.47 -8.44
C LYS A 121 -18.14 8.27 -9.84
N GLU A 122 -16.83 8.09 -9.95
CA GLU A 122 -16.09 8.08 -11.21
C GLU A 122 -15.10 6.90 -11.26
N MET A 123 -15.50 5.72 -10.79
CA MET A 123 -14.66 4.52 -10.77
C MET A 123 -14.15 4.17 -12.17
N THR A 124 -12.85 3.96 -12.30
CA THR A 124 -12.20 3.53 -13.55
C THR A 124 -11.81 2.05 -13.52
N GLY A 125 -11.95 1.35 -12.40
CA GLY A 125 -11.74 -0.09 -12.31
C GLY A 125 -11.31 -0.52 -10.92
N GLY A 126 -10.51 -1.58 -10.86
CA GLY A 126 -10.05 -2.20 -9.62
C GLY A 126 -10.20 -3.71 -9.67
N TYR A 127 -9.51 -4.40 -8.77
CA TYR A 127 -9.51 -5.85 -8.71
C TYR A 127 -10.33 -6.39 -7.54
N PHE A 128 -10.88 -7.58 -7.73
CA PHE A 128 -11.45 -8.40 -6.70
C PHE A 128 -10.65 -9.70 -6.62
N ILE A 129 -10.14 -10.03 -5.45
CA ILE A 129 -9.43 -11.29 -5.20
C ILE A 129 -10.13 -12.04 -4.06
N ARG A 130 -10.52 -13.29 -4.30
CA ARG A 130 -11.07 -14.16 -3.26
C ARG A 130 -10.32 -15.48 -3.21
N VAL A 131 -9.91 -15.86 -2.00
CA VAL A 131 -9.25 -17.14 -1.75
C VAL A 131 -10.19 -18.02 -0.92
N PRO A 132 -10.60 -19.19 -1.43
CA PRO A 132 -11.52 -20.09 -0.74
C PRO A 132 -10.94 -20.66 0.55
N LYS A 133 -11.84 -21.11 1.43
CA LYS A 133 -11.53 -21.72 2.73
C LYS A 133 -10.40 -22.77 2.63
N GLY A 134 -9.40 -22.61 3.48
CA GLY A 134 -8.27 -23.55 3.63
C GLY A 134 -7.24 -23.55 2.50
N VAL A 135 -7.44 -22.79 1.42
CA VAL A 135 -6.48 -22.69 0.32
C VAL A 135 -5.25 -21.89 0.75
N LYS A 136 -4.06 -22.46 0.52
CA LYS A 136 -2.78 -21.79 0.82
C LYS A 136 -1.90 -21.83 -0.42
N LYS A 137 -1.38 -20.68 -0.85
CA LYS A 137 -0.48 -20.57 -2.00
C LYS A 137 0.78 -19.81 -1.61
N GLU A 138 1.94 -20.47 -1.77
CA GLU A 138 3.25 -19.85 -1.53
C GLU A 138 3.65 -18.87 -2.64
N VAL A 139 3.16 -19.12 -3.86
CA VAL A 139 3.40 -18.25 -5.02
C VAL A 139 2.45 -17.04 -4.92
N PRO A 140 2.96 -15.79 -5.03
CA PRO A 140 2.12 -14.61 -4.87
C PRO A 140 1.18 -14.40 -6.06
N THR A 141 -0.01 -13.88 -5.77
CA THR A 141 -0.86 -13.23 -6.76
C THR A 141 -0.29 -11.84 -7.03
N GLN A 142 -0.22 -11.44 -8.30
CA GLN A 142 0.38 -10.17 -8.68
C GLN A 142 -0.66 -9.26 -9.32
N THR A 143 -0.69 -8.01 -8.88
CA THR A 143 -1.57 -6.99 -9.44
C THR A 143 -0.75 -5.79 -9.87
N CYS A 144 -1.08 -5.16 -10.98
CA CYS A 144 -0.42 -3.94 -11.41
C CYS A 144 -1.41 -2.90 -11.90
N LEU A 145 -1.24 -1.67 -11.41
CA LEU A 145 -2.02 -0.50 -11.79
C LEU A 145 -1.08 0.49 -12.45
N LEU A 146 -1.23 0.63 -13.77
CA LEU A 146 -0.43 1.53 -14.59
C LEU A 146 -1.25 2.77 -14.93
N GLN A 147 -0.61 3.94 -14.92
CA GLN A 147 -1.22 5.18 -15.37
C GLN A 147 -0.49 5.69 -16.61
N GLU A 148 -1.23 5.94 -17.69
CA GLU A 148 -0.68 6.29 -18.99
C GLU A 148 -1.14 7.66 -19.47
N ASP A 149 -2.45 7.94 -19.42
CA ASP A 149 -2.99 9.20 -19.89
C ASP A 149 -2.48 10.40 -19.08
N GLU A 150 -2.06 11.46 -19.79
CA GLU A 150 -1.54 12.68 -19.20
C GLU A 150 -2.66 13.48 -18.52
N LYS A 151 -2.43 13.93 -17.28
CA LYS A 151 -3.42 14.64 -16.46
C LYS A 151 -4.73 13.84 -16.31
N ALA A 152 -4.64 12.52 -16.32
CA ALA A 152 -5.77 11.65 -16.02
C ALA A 152 -5.86 11.34 -14.52
N THR A 153 -7.06 10.97 -14.10
CA THR A 153 -7.33 10.35 -12.80
C THR A 153 -7.54 8.85 -12.98
N GLN A 154 -6.85 8.03 -12.20
CA GLN A 154 -7.11 6.60 -12.07
C GLN A 154 -7.81 6.37 -10.73
N ASN A 155 -9.05 5.91 -10.78
CA ASN A 155 -9.95 5.78 -9.63
C ASN A 155 -10.28 4.30 -9.42
N VAL A 156 -9.55 3.62 -8.55
CA VAL A 156 -9.69 2.16 -8.36
C VAL A 156 -10.37 1.81 -7.04
N HIS A 157 -11.23 0.79 -7.08
CA HIS A 157 -11.79 0.16 -5.89
C HIS A 157 -11.45 -1.34 -5.89
N ASN A 158 -10.59 -1.73 -4.96
CA ASN A 158 -10.09 -3.08 -4.82
C ASN A 158 -10.67 -3.77 -3.58
N ILE A 159 -10.99 -5.05 -3.71
CA ILE A 159 -11.43 -5.88 -2.58
C ILE A 159 -10.62 -7.17 -2.55
N ILE A 160 -10.14 -7.55 -1.36
CA ILE A 160 -9.52 -8.85 -1.10
C ILE A 160 -10.29 -9.55 0.01
N ILE A 161 -10.73 -10.78 -0.25
CA ILE A 161 -11.38 -11.65 0.73
C ILE A 161 -10.53 -12.91 0.89
N VAL A 162 -10.00 -13.14 2.10
CA VAL A 162 -9.28 -14.36 2.46
C VAL A 162 -10.16 -15.14 3.41
N GLU A 163 -10.71 -16.25 2.93
CA GLU A 163 -11.64 -17.07 3.70
C GLU A 163 -10.95 -17.85 4.83
N GLU A 164 -11.77 -18.53 5.63
CA GLU A 164 -11.32 -19.19 6.86
C GLU A 164 -10.12 -20.12 6.61
N GLY A 165 -9.06 -19.98 7.40
CA GLY A 165 -7.86 -20.81 7.32
C GLY A 165 -7.06 -20.70 6.01
N ALA A 166 -7.42 -19.78 5.11
CA ALA A 166 -6.73 -19.57 3.85
C ALA A 166 -5.51 -18.63 4.00
N GLU A 167 -4.54 -18.77 3.11
CA GLU A 167 -3.31 -17.96 3.09
C GLU A 167 -3.03 -17.44 1.69
N LEU A 168 -2.91 -16.11 1.59
CA LEU A 168 -2.65 -15.38 0.35
C LEU A 168 -1.42 -14.47 0.50
N HIS A 169 -0.60 -14.44 -0.53
CA HIS A 169 0.43 -13.44 -0.70
C HIS A 169 0.11 -12.62 -1.96
N VAL A 170 0.09 -11.30 -1.84
CA VAL A 170 -0.17 -10.37 -2.95
C VAL A 170 0.99 -9.41 -3.11
N ILE A 171 1.44 -9.22 -4.34
CA ILE A 171 2.37 -8.17 -4.72
C ILE A 171 1.64 -7.22 -5.65
N THR A 172 1.52 -5.97 -5.22
CA THR A 172 0.92 -4.89 -6.02
C THR A 172 2.00 -3.91 -6.45
N GLY A 173 2.07 -3.65 -7.75
CA GLY A 173 2.89 -2.60 -8.32
C GLY A 173 2.03 -1.47 -8.87
N CYS A 174 2.25 -0.24 -8.44
CA CYS A 174 1.60 0.92 -9.05
C CYS A 174 2.65 1.81 -9.68
N SER A 175 2.50 2.10 -10.98
CA SER A 175 3.48 2.89 -11.71
C SER A 175 2.82 3.80 -12.73
N LYS A 176 3.50 4.88 -13.08
CA LYS A 176 3.24 5.55 -14.37
C LYS A 176 3.87 4.73 -15.51
N THR A 177 3.40 4.91 -16.74
CA THR A 177 4.09 4.40 -17.94
C THR A 177 5.11 5.40 -18.45
N LYS A 178 5.87 4.99 -19.47
CA LYS A 178 6.84 5.87 -20.14
C LYS A 178 6.12 6.96 -20.95
N GLY A 179 6.24 8.21 -20.51
CA GLY A 179 5.74 9.39 -21.23
C GLY A 179 4.81 10.25 -20.39
N THR A 180 4.13 9.64 -19.43
CA THR A 180 3.25 10.33 -18.48
C THR A 180 4.07 11.16 -17.51
N LYS A 181 3.77 12.46 -17.42
CA LYS A 181 4.46 13.40 -16.55
C LYS A 181 3.64 13.71 -15.31
N GLU A 182 2.34 13.89 -15.47
CA GLU A 182 1.41 14.31 -14.44
C GLU A 182 0.14 13.44 -14.42
N GLY A 183 -0.38 13.17 -13.22
CA GLY A 183 -1.70 12.56 -13.05
C GLY A 183 -2.04 12.24 -11.59
N LEU A 184 -3.20 11.63 -11.38
CA LEU A 184 -3.79 11.43 -10.06
C LEU A 184 -4.22 9.97 -9.87
N HIS A 185 -3.64 9.29 -8.89
CA HIS A 185 -4.07 7.96 -8.48
C HIS A 185 -4.91 8.04 -7.21
N LEU A 186 -6.19 7.67 -7.30
CA LEU A 186 -7.12 7.49 -6.19
C LEU A 186 -7.39 5.99 -6.04
N GLY A 187 -6.98 5.41 -4.92
CA GLY A 187 -7.12 3.98 -4.70
C GLY A 187 -7.87 3.66 -3.41
N VAL A 188 -8.95 2.91 -3.50
CA VAL A 188 -9.64 2.34 -2.33
C VAL A 188 -9.34 0.86 -2.30
N SER A 189 -8.89 0.34 -1.15
CA SER A 189 -8.60 -1.07 -0.98
C SER A 189 -9.19 -1.59 0.33
N GLU A 190 -10.10 -2.55 0.24
CA GLU A 190 -10.79 -3.14 1.38
C GLU A 190 -10.45 -4.62 1.53
N PHE A 191 -9.85 -4.98 2.66
CA PHE A 191 -9.36 -6.34 2.89
C PHE A 191 -10.11 -6.99 4.04
N TYR A 192 -10.56 -8.23 3.82
CA TYR A 192 -11.37 -8.99 4.76
C TYR A 192 -10.71 -10.34 5.02
N LEU A 193 -10.21 -10.51 6.24
CA LEU A 193 -9.55 -11.74 6.67
C LEU A 193 -10.47 -12.46 7.65
N GLU A 194 -10.95 -13.62 7.22
CA GLU A 194 -11.77 -14.51 8.02
C GLU A 194 -10.96 -15.20 9.13
N LYS A 195 -11.61 -16.04 9.94
CA LYS A 195 -10.95 -16.72 11.04
C LYS A 195 -9.76 -17.55 10.54
N ASP A 196 -8.64 -17.51 11.25
CA ASP A 196 -7.39 -18.22 10.91
C ASP A 196 -6.81 -17.84 9.52
N ALA A 197 -7.32 -16.79 8.86
CA ALA A 197 -6.86 -16.36 7.54
C ALA A 197 -5.56 -15.54 7.62
N LYS A 198 -4.74 -15.62 6.58
CA LYS A 198 -3.49 -14.86 6.49
C LYS A 198 -3.35 -14.14 5.16
N LEU A 199 -3.04 -12.85 5.21
CA LEU A 199 -2.73 -12.04 4.05
C LEU A 199 -1.37 -11.36 4.24
N THR A 200 -0.45 -11.62 3.32
CA THR A 200 0.72 -10.76 3.11
C THR A 200 0.48 -9.89 1.90
N PHE A 201 0.55 -8.58 2.07
CA PHE A 201 0.35 -7.60 1.04
C PHE A 201 1.61 -6.74 0.89
N THR A 202 2.30 -6.87 -0.23
CA THR A 202 3.47 -6.06 -0.56
C THR A 202 3.10 -5.09 -1.67
N MET A 203 3.29 -3.80 -1.44
CA MET A 203 3.00 -2.73 -2.38
C MET A 203 4.27 -1.95 -2.72
N ILE A 204 4.55 -1.82 -4.01
CA ILE A 204 5.68 -1.04 -4.53
C ILE A 204 5.14 0.06 -5.45
N HIS A 205 5.47 1.30 -5.11
CA HIS A 205 5.08 2.47 -5.89
C HIS A 205 6.27 3.03 -6.69
N ASN A 206 6.03 3.30 -7.97
CA ASN A 206 6.95 4.00 -8.86
C ASN A 206 6.24 5.11 -9.66
N TRP A 207 6.13 6.28 -9.06
CA TRP A 207 5.49 7.44 -9.67
C TRP A 207 6.50 8.41 -10.31
N GLY A 208 5.99 9.53 -10.83
CA GLY A 208 6.80 10.65 -11.30
C GLY A 208 6.62 11.91 -10.45
N GLU A 209 7.52 12.88 -10.63
CA GLU A 209 7.59 14.13 -9.85
C GLU A 209 6.31 14.98 -9.85
N ASN A 210 5.42 14.81 -10.83
CA ASN A 210 4.15 15.54 -10.92
C ASN A 210 2.91 14.64 -10.67
N HIS A 211 3.09 13.46 -10.06
CA HIS A 211 1.96 12.59 -9.72
C HIS A 211 1.44 12.81 -8.30
N HIS A 212 0.12 12.80 -8.15
CA HIS A 212 -0.57 12.85 -6.87
C HIS A 212 -1.19 11.49 -6.54
N VAL A 213 -1.06 11.03 -5.30
CA VAL A 213 -1.47 9.67 -4.90
C VAL A 213 -2.27 9.70 -3.60
N ARG A 214 -3.49 9.17 -3.59
CA ARG A 214 -4.43 9.18 -2.45
C ARG A 214 -5.05 7.81 -2.19
N PRO A 215 -4.28 6.83 -1.70
CA PRO A 215 -4.81 5.54 -1.28
C PRO A 215 -5.62 5.68 0.02
N ARG A 216 -6.71 4.92 0.13
CA ARG A 216 -7.50 4.68 1.34
C ARG A 216 -7.63 3.17 1.49
N THR A 217 -6.98 2.63 2.52
CA THR A 217 -6.95 1.19 2.74
C THR A 217 -7.49 0.88 4.13
N ALA A 218 -8.35 -0.13 4.23
CA ALA A 218 -8.78 -0.65 5.51
C ALA A 218 -8.89 -2.17 5.49
N VAL A 219 -8.55 -2.78 6.62
CA VAL A 219 -8.49 -4.23 6.79
C VAL A 219 -9.32 -4.63 7.99
N LYS A 220 -10.19 -5.65 7.85
CA LYS A 220 -10.91 -6.25 8.98
C LYS A 220 -10.40 -7.66 9.22
N LEU A 221 -9.92 -7.90 10.44
CA LEU A 221 -9.35 -9.18 10.86
C LEU A 221 -10.28 -9.86 11.87
N LYS A 222 -10.67 -11.10 11.59
CA LYS A 222 -11.39 -11.98 12.53
C LYS A 222 -10.39 -12.77 13.41
N ASP A 223 -10.91 -13.75 14.16
CA ASP A 223 -10.14 -14.50 15.16
C ASP A 223 -8.91 -15.16 14.53
N ASN A 224 -7.76 -15.02 15.20
CA ASN A 224 -6.44 -15.53 14.79
C ASN A 224 -5.95 -15.08 13.41
N ALA A 225 -6.66 -14.17 12.73
CA ALA A 225 -6.27 -13.67 11.42
C ALA A 225 -4.97 -12.88 11.49
N THR A 226 -4.14 -12.97 10.46
CA THR A 226 -2.84 -12.29 10.39
C THR A 226 -2.72 -11.46 9.11
N PHE A 227 -2.49 -10.16 9.27
CA PHE A 227 -2.22 -9.24 8.16
C PHE A 227 -0.77 -8.74 8.25
N ILE A 228 -0.04 -8.81 7.14
CA ILE A 228 1.32 -8.29 7.00
C ILE A 228 1.33 -7.34 5.81
N ASN A 229 1.60 -6.06 6.04
CA ASN A 229 1.67 -5.04 4.99
C ASN A 229 3.10 -4.53 4.83
N ASN A 230 3.68 -4.72 3.64
CA ASN A 230 4.96 -4.13 3.27
C ASN A 230 4.71 -3.04 2.24
N TYR A 231 5.16 -1.82 2.50
CA TYR A 231 4.97 -0.69 1.59
C TYR A 231 6.31 -0.04 1.26
N VAL A 232 6.60 0.10 -0.04
CA VAL A 232 7.85 0.66 -0.53
C VAL A 232 7.57 1.79 -1.52
N LEU A 233 8.19 2.95 -1.26
CA LEU A 233 8.20 4.09 -2.17
C LEU A 233 9.57 4.76 -2.16
N VAL A 234 10.30 4.63 -3.26
CA VAL A 234 11.67 5.17 -3.41
C VAL A 234 11.84 6.02 -4.66
N SER A 235 10.80 6.13 -5.48
CA SER A 235 10.75 7.00 -6.64
C SER A 235 10.20 8.39 -6.26
N PRO A 236 10.44 9.43 -7.07
CA PRO A 236 9.83 10.74 -6.86
C PRO A 236 8.30 10.68 -6.99
N VAL A 237 7.61 11.51 -6.22
CA VAL A 237 6.15 11.72 -6.31
C VAL A 237 5.83 13.17 -5.94
N LYS A 238 4.87 13.82 -6.60
CA LYS A 238 4.53 15.21 -6.22
C LYS A 238 3.97 15.26 -4.81
N SER A 239 2.95 14.43 -4.56
CA SER A 239 2.43 14.24 -3.22
C SER A 239 1.79 12.87 -3.05
N ILE A 240 1.99 12.26 -1.89
CA ILE A 240 1.25 11.09 -1.46
C ILE A 240 0.66 11.30 -0.08
N GLN A 241 -0.58 10.89 0.10
CA GLN A 241 -1.20 10.81 1.42
C GLN A 241 -1.84 9.45 1.62
N SER A 242 -1.28 8.65 2.53
CA SER A 242 -1.71 7.27 2.82
C SER A 242 -1.80 7.04 4.32
N TYR A 243 -2.89 6.42 4.78
CA TYR A 243 -3.07 6.06 6.18
C TYR A 243 -3.89 4.77 6.35
N PRO A 244 -3.36 3.62 5.89
CA PRO A 244 -4.00 2.31 6.03
C PRO A 244 -4.38 2.02 7.49
N THR A 245 -5.58 1.48 7.69
CA THR A 245 -6.08 1.09 9.02
C THR A 245 -6.39 -0.40 9.11
N ALA A 246 -5.75 -1.11 10.04
CA ALA A 246 -6.12 -2.47 10.39
C ALA A 246 -7.04 -2.49 11.62
N TYR A 247 -8.22 -3.10 11.47
CA TYR A 247 -9.17 -3.36 12.54
C TYR A 247 -9.05 -4.82 12.98
N CYS A 248 -8.30 -5.04 14.05
CA CYS A 248 -8.12 -6.32 14.72
C CYS A 248 -9.36 -6.63 15.58
N ASN A 249 -10.47 -6.98 14.92
CA ASN A 249 -11.77 -7.19 15.57
C ASN A 249 -11.83 -8.55 16.31
N GLY A 250 -11.17 -9.57 15.78
CA GLY A 250 -11.16 -10.91 16.36
C GLY A 250 -10.04 -11.15 17.38
N LYS A 251 -10.26 -12.14 18.26
CA LYS A 251 -9.30 -12.57 19.29
C LYS A 251 -7.99 -13.02 18.67
N ASN A 252 -6.86 -12.70 19.31
CA ASN A 252 -5.51 -13.07 18.86
C ASN A 252 -5.16 -12.67 17.42
N SER A 253 -5.90 -11.72 16.82
CA SER A 253 -5.58 -11.22 15.49
C SER A 253 -4.30 -10.39 15.51
N LYS A 254 -3.55 -10.40 14.40
CA LYS A 254 -2.23 -9.79 14.29
C LYS A 254 -2.16 -8.89 13.06
N ALA A 255 -1.66 -7.68 13.23
CA ALA A 255 -1.41 -6.76 12.13
C ALA A 255 0.01 -6.20 12.18
N SER A 256 0.77 -6.41 11.10
CA SER A 256 2.10 -5.85 10.91
C SER A 256 2.13 -4.84 9.78
N PHE A 257 2.77 -3.70 10.00
CA PHE A 257 3.02 -2.69 8.97
C PHE A 257 4.51 -2.41 8.87
N GLN A 258 5.06 -2.56 7.68
CA GLN A 258 6.44 -2.23 7.36
C GLN A 258 6.44 -1.21 6.23
N THR A 259 7.03 -0.04 6.47
CA THR A 259 7.06 1.08 5.52
C THR A 259 8.51 1.49 5.28
N VAL A 260 8.92 1.50 4.02
CA VAL A 260 10.24 1.94 3.56
C VAL A 260 10.06 3.05 2.55
N VAL A 261 10.60 4.23 2.88
CA VAL A 261 10.37 5.45 2.10
C VAL A 261 11.67 6.18 1.87
N TYR A 262 11.94 6.53 0.62
CA TYR A 262 13.01 7.45 0.25
C TYR A 262 12.44 8.62 -0.54
N ALA A 263 12.31 9.75 0.14
CA ALA A 263 11.80 10.98 -0.43
C ALA A 263 12.95 11.83 -0.99
N LYS A 264 12.79 12.22 -2.26
CA LYS A 264 13.75 13.02 -3.02
C LYS A 264 13.04 14.12 -3.80
N GLU A 265 13.82 15.01 -4.40
CA GLU A 265 13.32 16.15 -5.16
C GLU A 265 12.37 17.03 -4.32
N ASN A 266 11.21 17.39 -4.88
CA ASN A 266 10.20 18.23 -4.23
C ASN A 266 9.01 17.39 -3.69
N SER A 267 9.26 16.14 -3.28
CA SER A 267 8.20 15.22 -2.87
C SER A 267 7.57 15.61 -1.53
N ASN A 268 6.22 15.58 -1.46
CA ASN A 268 5.48 15.72 -0.21
C ASN A 268 4.82 14.38 0.17
N MET A 269 5.37 13.68 1.15
CA MET A 269 4.94 12.34 1.54
C MET A 269 4.34 12.36 2.96
N ASP A 270 3.02 12.31 3.07
CA ASP A 270 2.29 12.13 4.34
C ASP A 270 1.82 10.67 4.44
N LEU A 271 2.64 9.85 5.09
CA LEU A 271 2.47 8.40 5.15
C LEU A 271 2.24 7.98 6.58
N GLY A 272 1.43 6.96 6.79
CA GLY A 272 1.36 6.34 8.09
C GLY A 272 0.60 5.04 8.09
N SER A 273 0.32 4.56 9.29
CA SER A 273 -0.50 3.38 9.50
C SER A 273 -1.22 3.49 10.84
N GLN A 274 -2.34 2.79 10.95
CA GLN A 274 -3.11 2.68 12.18
C GLN A 274 -3.50 1.24 12.44
N THR A 275 -3.35 0.78 13.68
CA THR A 275 -3.95 -0.48 14.15
C THR A 275 -4.91 -0.21 15.30
N VAL A 276 -6.13 -0.73 15.18
CA VAL A 276 -7.14 -0.71 16.24
C VAL A 276 -7.33 -2.14 16.74
N LEU A 277 -6.82 -2.41 17.93
CA LEU A 277 -6.76 -3.71 18.60
C LEU A 277 -8.01 -3.86 19.46
N ARG A 278 -9.03 -4.55 18.92
CA ARG A 278 -10.35 -4.75 19.57
C ARG A 278 -10.60 -6.17 20.04
N GLY A 279 -9.85 -7.14 19.53
CA GLY A 279 -9.91 -8.51 20.00
C GLY A 279 -8.98 -8.72 21.17
N LYS A 280 -9.45 -9.43 22.20
CA LYS A 280 -8.59 -9.89 23.31
C LYS A 280 -7.37 -10.65 22.77
N GLY A 281 -6.19 -10.36 23.28
CA GLY A 281 -4.94 -11.01 22.83
C GLY A 281 -4.40 -10.52 21.48
N SER A 282 -5.03 -9.53 20.85
CA SER A 282 -4.58 -9.03 19.54
C SER A 282 -3.25 -8.30 19.63
N LYS A 283 -2.45 -8.36 18.55
CA LYS A 283 -1.09 -7.82 18.53
C LYS A 283 -0.81 -6.96 17.30
N SER A 284 0.07 -5.97 17.45
CA SER A 284 0.57 -5.19 16.33
C SER A 284 2.05 -4.87 16.42
N ASP A 285 2.71 -4.87 15.26
CA ASP A 285 4.09 -4.43 15.08
C ASP A 285 4.16 -3.47 13.90
N MET A 286 4.59 -2.24 14.12
CA MET A 286 4.57 -1.18 13.10
C MET A 286 5.96 -0.59 13.00
N ILE A 287 6.60 -0.76 11.84
CA ILE A 287 7.97 -0.30 11.58
C ILE A 287 7.95 0.64 10.38
N SER A 288 8.48 1.84 10.56
CA SER A 288 8.69 2.80 9.48
C SER A 288 10.15 3.22 9.41
N ARG A 289 10.74 3.11 8.21
CA ARG A 289 12.06 3.60 7.84
C ARG A 289 11.91 4.64 6.75
N SER A 290 12.37 5.86 7.01
CA SER A 290 12.17 6.99 6.10
C SER A 290 13.44 7.78 5.90
N ILE A 291 13.68 8.21 4.68
CA ILE A 291 14.83 9.05 4.32
C ILE A 291 14.32 10.28 3.58
N SER A 292 14.79 11.46 3.96
CA SER A 292 14.44 12.72 3.31
C SER A 292 15.70 13.37 2.74
N ARG A 293 15.66 13.68 1.44
CA ARG A 293 16.73 14.33 0.67
C ARG A 293 16.17 15.52 -0.14
N ASP A 294 17.06 16.36 -0.63
CA ASP A 294 16.78 17.53 -1.46
C ASP A 294 15.79 18.50 -0.77
N LYS A 295 14.64 18.78 -1.38
CA LYS A 295 13.58 19.66 -0.86
C LYS A 295 12.34 18.87 -0.43
N SER A 296 12.51 17.59 -0.13
CA SER A 296 11.40 16.71 0.22
C SER A 296 10.84 17.02 1.61
N ASN A 297 9.54 16.77 1.80
CA ASN A 297 8.86 16.83 3.07
C ASN A 297 8.20 15.48 3.36
N VAL A 298 8.60 14.85 4.45
CA VAL A 298 8.08 13.55 4.88
C VAL A 298 7.43 13.70 6.24
N THR A 299 6.16 13.32 6.34
CA THR A 299 5.46 13.13 7.61
C THR A 299 5.14 11.65 7.77
N VAL A 300 5.68 11.03 8.81
CA VAL A 300 5.44 9.63 9.17
C VAL A 300 4.49 9.60 10.37
N ARG A 301 3.32 8.99 10.19
CA ARG A 301 2.30 8.85 11.24
C ARG A 301 2.18 7.40 11.68
N GLY A 302 2.00 7.17 12.97
CA GLY A 302 1.71 5.85 13.49
C GLY A 302 0.71 5.94 14.61
N ARG A 303 -0.39 5.19 14.55
CA ARG A 303 -1.37 5.15 15.64
C ARG A 303 -1.69 3.73 16.08
N LEU A 304 -1.47 3.44 17.34
CA LEU A 304 -1.86 2.18 17.98
C LEU A 304 -2.95 2.44 19.00
N VAL A 305 -4.11 1.82 18.82
CA VAL A 305 -5.24 1.90 19.75
C VAL A 305 -5.51 0.52 20.33
N GLY A 306 -5.36 0.38 21.65
CA GLY A 306 -5.75 -0.83 22.40
C GLY A 306 -7.10 -0.63 23.09
N GLU A 307 -8.13 -1.36 22.64
CA GLU A 307 -9.50 -1.26 23.18
C GLU A 307 -9.86 -2.40 24.16
N GLU A 308 -9.06 -3.47 24.20
CA GLU A 308 -9.29 -4.69 25.00
C GLU A 308 -8.08 -5.13 25.84
N GLU A 309 -8.25 -6.18 26.64
CA GLU A 309 -7.20 -6.76 27.48
C GLU A 309 -6.24 -7.70 26.72
N ASP A 310 -5.08 -7.95 27.32
CA ASP A 310 -4.01 -8.85 26.84
C ASP A 310 -3.45 -8.43 25.46
N ILE A 311 -3.55 -7.14 25.14
CA ILE A 311 -3.07 -6.56 23.88
C ILE A 311 -1.58 -6.25 23.97
N GLN A 312 -0.87 -6.46 22.85
CA GLN A 312 0.54 -6.06 22.70
C GLN A 312 0.75 -5.26 21.41
N GLY A 313 1.32 -4.06 21.52
CA GLY A 313 1.60 -3.19 20.38
C GLY A 313 2.98 -2.58 20.44
N HIS A 314 3.68 -2.56 19.30
CA HIS A 314 4.96 -1.88 19.14
C HIS A 314 4.95 -0.99 17.91
N LEU A 315 5.46 0.24 18.06
CA LEU A 315 5.60 1.22 16.98
C LEU A 315 7.03 1.76 16.93
N GLU A 316 7.77 1.43 15.88
CA GLU A 316 9.11 1.93 15.59
C GLU A 316 9.08 2.91 14.41
N CYS A 317 9.63 4.11 14.59
CA CYS A 317 9.79 5.11 13.53
C CYS A 317 11.24 5.59 13.46
N LYS A 318 11.99 5.21 12.42
CA LYS A 318 13.34 5.74 12.18
C LYS A 318 13.39 6.60 10.93
N GLY A 319 14.05 7.74 11.04
CA GLY A 319 14.19 8.73 9.99
C GLY A 319 15.64 9.18 9.80
N ILE A 320 16.10 9.26 8.55
CA ILE A 320 17.37 9.90 8.18
C ILE A 320 17.09 11.17 7.37
N ILE A 321 17.72 12.27 7.75
CA ILE A 321 17.73 13.51 6.98
C ILE A 321 19.10 13.66 6.29
N LEU A 322 19.08 13.90 4.97
CA LEU A 322 20.27 14.00 4.12
C LEU A 322 20.51 15.39 3.54
N SER A 323 19.56 16.32 3.69
CA SER A 323 19.69 17.68 3.16
C SER A 323 19.09 18.72 4.12
N ASP A 324 19.77 19.86 4.26
CA ASP A 324 19.31 20.99 5.06
C ASP A 324 18.00 21.62 4.56
N GLN A 325 17.62 21.36 3.30
CA GLN A 325 16.38 21.85 2.69
C GLN A 325 15.22 20.86 2.82
N SER A 326 15.47 19.67 3.36
CA SER A 326 14.47 18.62 3.53
C SER A 326 13.86 18.65 4.93
N ASN A 327 12.70 18.02 5.10
CA ASN A 327 12.00 17.93 6.39
C ASN A 327 11.49 16.51 6.62
N LEU A 328 11.75 15.98 7.82
CA LEU A 328 11.25 14.69 8.26
C LEU A 328 10.59 14.84 9.63
N LEU A 329 9.28 14.63 9.69
CA LEU A 329 8.45 14.71 10.88
C LEU A 329 7.87 13.33 11.22
N THR A 330 7.92 12.93 12.50
CA THR A 330 7.27 11.70 12.98
C THR A 330 6.18 12.05 13.99
N ILE A 331 4.98 11.48 13.84
CA ILE A 331 3.82 11.72 14.71
C ILE A 331 3.28 10.36 15.19
N PRO A 332 3.82 9.84 16.30
CA PRO A 332 3.34 8.62 16.95
C PRO A 332 2.17 8.92 17.91
N GLU A 333 1.17 8.05 17.93
CA GLU A 333 0.02 8.12 18.82
C GLU A 333 -0.24 6.74 19.44
N LEU A 334 -0.17 6.64 20.77
CA LEU A 334 -0.56 5.43 21.50
C LEU A 334 -1.82 5.75 22.33
N GLU A 335 -2.86 4.94 22.19
CA GLU A 335 -4.12 5.11 22.90
C GLU A 335 -4.49 3.79 23.60
N ALA A 336 -4.37 3.75 24.93
CA ALA A 336 -4.75 2.62 25.76
C ALA A 336 -6.11 2.87 26.43
N LYS A 337 -7.09 1.99 26.22
CA LYS A 337 -8.43 2.08 26.84
C LYS A 337 -8.67 1.08 27.97
N LYS A 338 -7.69 0.22 28.25
CA LYS A 338 -7.68 -0.76 29.36
C LYS A 338 -6.35 -0.68 30.10
N SER A 339 -6.33 -1.15 31.34
CA SER A 339 -5.12 -1.19 32.18
C SER A 339 -4.24 -2.42 31.93
N ASN A 340 -4.82 -3.53 31.44
CA ASN A 340 -4.09 -4.77 31.17
C ASN A 340 -3.74 -4.88 29.68
N LEU A 341 -2.84 -4.02 29.21
CA LEU A 341 -2.27 -4.04 27.86
C LEU A 341 -0.88 -3.40 27.82
N ASP A 342 -0.07 -3.77 26.83
CA ASP A 342 1.26 -3.24 26.60
C ASP A 342 1.33 -2.53 25.23
N LEU A 343 1.53 -1.21 25.23
CA LEU A 343 1.82 -0.43 24.03
C LEU A 343 3.17 0.28 24.19
N SER A 344 4.04 0.13 23.21
CA SER A 344 5.38 0.73 23.21
C SER A 344 5.65 1.50 21.92
N HIS A 345 6.52 2.52 22.03
CA HIS A 345 6.94 3.31 20.89
C HIS A 345 8.41 3.72 21.01
N GLU A 346 9.11 3.64 19.88
CA GLU A 346 10.48 4.13 19.71
C GLU A 346 10.57 5.00 18.45
N ALA A 347 11.17 6.18 18.57
CA ALA A 347 11.46 7.05 17.43
C ALA A 347 12.89 7.57 17.44
N ALA A 348 13.48 7.66 16.25
CA ALA A 348 14.77 8.31 16.04
C ALA A 348 14.76 9.05 14.70
N VAL A 349 15.04 10.36 14.71
CA VAL A 349 15.22 11.16 13.51
C VAL A 349 16.54 11.89 13.61
N GLY A 350 17.39 11.79 12.58
CA GLY A 350 18.67 12.49 12.59
C GLY A 350 19.49 12.30 11.33
N LYS A 351 20.72 12.81 11.37
CA LYS A 351 21.71 12.61 10.32
C LYS A 351 22.42 11.26 10.45
N ILE A 352 23.08 10.83 9.38
CA ILE A 352 24.01 9.69 9.42
C ILE A 352 25.13 10.01 10.43
N LYS A 353 25.54 9.02 11.23
CA LYS A 353 26.62 9.17 12.19
C LYS A 353 27.95 9.30 11.45
N GLU A 354 28.67 10.39 11.71
CA GLU A 354 29.96 10.70 11.08
C GLU A 354 31.00 9.59 11.30
N GLU A 355 30.99 8.94 12.47
CA GLU A 355 31.84 7.79 12.76
C GLU A 355 31.61 6.61 11.81
N GLN A 356 30.35 6.33 11.45
CA GLN A 356 30.02 5.26 10.49
C GLN A 356 30.51 5.60 9.09
N LEU A 357 30.37 6.87 8.69
CA LEU A 357 30.84 7.39 7.41
C LEU A 357 32.38 7.31 7.33
N ASN A 358 33.08 7.86 8.33
CA ASN A 358 34.54 7.84 8.42
C ASN A 358 35.10 6.42 8.46
N TYR A 359 34.43 5.49 9.15
CA TYR A 359 34.81 4.09 9.17
C TYR A 359 34.76 3.47 7.76
N LEU A 360 33.66 3.65 7.03
CA LEU A 360 33.51 3.12 5.68
C LEU A 360 34.49 3.76 4.70
N MET A 361 34.71 5.08 4.79
CA MET A 361 35.71 5.77 3.96
C MET A 361 37.14 5.29 4.26
N SER A 362 37.46 4.99 5.52
CA SER A 362 38.77 4.42 5.89
C SER A 362 39.01 3.02 5.29
N ARG A 363 37.94 2.33 4.88
CA ARG A 363 37.99 1.04 4.16
C ARG A 363 38.12 1.20 2.64
N GLY A 364 38.26 2.43 2.14
CA GLY A 364 38.49 2.73 0.73
C GLY A 364 37.25 3.08 -0.08
N LEU A 365 36.09 3.24 0.57
CA LEU A 365 34.88 3.75 -0.08
C LEU A 365 34.96 5.28 -0.20
N THR A 366 34.40 5.81 -1.27
CA THR A 366 34.07 7.24 -1.37
C THR A 366 32.93 7.60 -0.39
N GLU A 367 32.76 8.88 -0.10
CA GLU A 367 31.65 9.35 0.73
C GLU A 367 30.28 8.91 0.18
N GLU A 368 30.11 9.01 -1.14
CA GLU A 368 28.88 8.62 -1.84
C GLU A 368 28.60 7.11 -1.71
N GLU A 369 29.62 6.27 -1.94
CA GLU A 369 29.51 4.82 -1.75
C GLU A 369 29.22 4.44 -0.29
N ALA A 370 29.83 5.14 0.67
CA ALA A 370 29.60 4.91 2.09
C ALA A 370 28.17 5.30 2.50
N VAL A 371 27.68 6.47 2.06
CA VAL A 371 26.30 6.90 2.27
C VAL A 371 25.32 5.91 1.66
N SER A 372 25.56 5.49 0.41
CA SER A 372 24.73 4.50 -0.29
C SER A 372 24.65 3.18 0.48
N LEU A 373 25.78 2.67 0.98
CA LEU A 373 25.81 1.44 1.78
C LEU A 373 25.05 1.57 3.11
N ILE A 374 25.18 2.71 3.80
CA ILE A 374 24.44 2.99 5.04
C ILE A 374 22.94 3.06 4.76
N ILE A 375 22.54 3.78 3.71
CA ILE A 375 21.14 3.91 3.30
C ILE A 375 20.56 2.53 2.97
N LYS A 376 21.28 1.71 2.19
CA LYS A 376 20.86 0.35 1.84
C LYS A 376 20.59 -0.47 3.10
N GLY A 377 21.55 -0.52 4.04
CA GLY A 377 21.37 -1.24 5.31
C GLY A 377 20.26 -0.67 6.21
N PHE A 378 20.01 0.64 6.14
CA PHE A 378 18.92 1.29 6.89
C PHE A 378 17.53 0.94 6.34
N MET A 379 17.43 0.80 5.01
CA MET A 379 16.19 0.50 4.29
C MET A 379 15.86 -0.99 4.25
N THR A 380 16.82 -1.88 4.55
CA THR A 380 16.56 -3.30 4.73
C THR A 380 15.60 -3.51 5.90
N ILE A 381 14.53 -4.26 5.64
CA ILE A 381 13.51 -4.64 6.62
C ILE A 381 13.49 -6.17 6.77
N ASP A 382 13.41 -6.64 8.01
CA ASP A 382 13.20 -8.06 8.31
C ASP A 382 11.70 -8.37 8.26
N ILE A 383 11.26 -9.06 7.20
CA ILE A 383 9.83 -9.35 6.98
C ILE A 383 9.45 -10.61 7.77
N LYS A 384 8.96 -10.40 8.99
CA LYS A 384 8.56 -11.51 9.88
C LYS A 384 7.26 -12.17 9.42
N GLY A 385 7.19 -13.49 9.57
CA GLY A 385 5.96 -14.27 9.42
C GLY A 385 5.71 -14.79 8.00
N LEU A 386 6.68 -14.70 7.10
CA LEU A 386 6.64 -15.29 5.77
C LEU A 386 7.46 -16.59 5.69
N PRO A 387 7.12 -17.53 4.78
CA PRO A 387 8.02 -18.62 4.42
C PRO A 387 9.40 -18.08 3.98
N PRO A 388 10.53 -18.73 4.33
CA PRO A 388 11.86 -18.20 4.06
C PRO A 388 12.12 -17.88 2.57
N ASP A 389 11.63 -18.70 1.66
CA ASP A 389 11.86 -18.48 0.22
C ASP A 389 11.05 -17.29 -0.32
N LEU A 390 9.83 -17.08 0.20
CA LEU A 390 9.04 -15.91 -0.15
C LEU A 390 9.62 -14.64 0.47
N THR A 391 10.12 -14.73 1.72
CA THR A 391 10.83 -13.64 2.39
C THR A 391 11.99 -13.16 1.53
N LYS A 392 12.88 -14.07 1.11
CA LYS A 392 14.00 -13.76 0.22
C LYS A 392 13.56 -13.14 -1.11
N LYS A 393 12.44 -13.61 -1.69
CA LYS A 393 11.90 -13.04 -2.94
C LYS A 393 11.43 -11.59 -2.73
N VAL A 394 10.70 -11.32 -1.66
CA VAL A 394 10.21 -9.97 -1.33
C VAL A 394 11.37 -9.06 -0.96
N GLU A 395 12.30 -9.50 -0.10
CA GLU A 395 13.51 -8.76 0.27
C GLU A 395 14.33 -8.42 -0.97
N LYS A 396 14.63 -9.40 -1.84
CA LYS A 396 15.36 -9.16 -3.09
C LYS A 396 14.65 -8.15 -3.99
N MET A 397 13.32 -8.19 -4.05
CA MET A 397 12.53 -7.24 -4.83
C MET A 397 12.64 -5.82 -4.26
N ILE A 398 12.53 -5.67 -2.94
CA ILE A 398 12.71 -4.39 -2.25
C ILE A 398 14.14 -3.89 -2.46
N ASP A 399 15.15 -4.74 -2.26
CA ASP A 399 16.56 -4.41 -2.44
C ASP A 399 16.85 -3.94 -3.87
N MET A 400 16.35 -4.65 -4.90
CA MET A 400 16.50 -4.24 -6.30
C MET A 400 15.84 -2.89 -6.59
N THR A 401 14.69 -2.61 -5.97
CA THR A 401 14.00 -1.32 -6.10
C THR A 401 14.77 -0.21 -5.40
N VAL A 402 15.35 -0.47 -4.23
CA VAL A 402 16.18 0.46 -3.46
C VAL A 402 17.51 0.74 -4.18
N GLU A 403 18.19 -0.28 -4.70
CA GLU A 403 19.44 -0.16 -5.45
C GLU A 403 19.32 0.68 -6.72
N LYS A 404 18.15 0.68 -7.38
CA LYS A 404 17.89 1.54 -8.54
C LYS A 404 17.65 3.00 -8.16
N ALA A 405 17.34 3.28 -6.90
CA ALA A 405 16.86 4.57 -6.44
C ALA A 405 17.93 5.41 -5.73
N ILE A 406 18.93 4.75 -5.16
CA ILE A 406 20.16 5.31 -4.57
C ILE A 406 21.22 5.35 -5.67
#